data_AF-A0A0M3L8L0-F1
#
_entry.id   AF-A0A0M3L8L0-F1
#
_cell.length_a   1.000
_cell.length_b   1.000
_cell.length_c   1.000
_cell.angle_alpha   90.00
_cell.angle_beta   90.00
_cell.angle_gamma   90.00
#
_symmetry.space_group_name_H-M   'P 1'
#
loop_
_entity.id
_entity.type
_entity.pdbx_description
1 polymer ?
#
loop_
_entity_poly.entity_id
_entity_poly.type
_entity_poly.pdbx_seq_one_letter_code
_entity_poly.pdbx_strand_id
1 'polypeptide(L)'
;FDENGVLRAINPENGFFGVAPGTSTATNPMAMETIFSNTLFTNVAKTEDGGVYWEGLEKEVDASVGIVDWHGDPWTPGSGAPSAHPNSRFCAPAGQCPIIDPQWESPEGVPISAILFGGRRPLGVPLVYETFSWQHGVFVGASMRSESTAAAEHKGKVIMHDPFAMRPFFGYNFGHYLSHWLSMAERSNAANLP
;
A
#
# COMPACT_ATOMS: atom_id res chain seq x y z
N PHE A 1 -14.53 18.23 6.23
CA PHE A 1 -14.82 19.24 5.20
C PHE A 1 -14.29 20.57 5.72
N ASP A 2 -13.63 21.35 4.87
CA ASP A 2 -13.26 22.72 5.18
C ASP A 2 -14.49 23.64 5.19
N GLU A 3 -14.28 24.94 5.44
CA GLU A 3 -15.36 25.94 5.48
C GLU A 3 -16.14 26.06 4.16
N ASN A 4 -15.55 25.60 3.04
CA ASN A 4 -16.18 25.59 1.72
C ASN A 4 -16.86 24.25 1.41
N GLY A 5 -16.89 23.32 2.37
CA GLY A 5 -17.49 22.00 2.19
C GLY A 5 -16.60 21.05 1.39
N VAL A 6 -15.29 21.27 1.26
CA VAL A 6 -14.39 20.37 0.51
C VAL A 6 -13.72 19.37 1.45
N LEU A 7 -13.66 18.09 1.06
CA LEU A 7 -12.96 17.07 1.86
C LEU A 7 -11.45 17.31 1.74
N ARG A 8 -10.79 17.54 2.87
CA ARG A 8 -9.33 17.72 2.96
C ARG A 8 -8.70 16.47 3.56
N ALA A 9 -7.54 16.07 3.03
CA ALA A 9 -6.74 14.98 3.56
C ALA A 9 -5.31 15.45 3.84
N ILE A 10 -4.76 14.91 4.93
CA ILE A 10 -3.33 14.98 5.26
C ILE A 10 -2.79 13.55 5.29
N ASN A 11 -1.49 13.40 5.03
CA ASN A 11 -0.78 12.18 5.39
C ASN A 11 -0.21 12.35 6.82
N PRO A 12 -0.65 11.58 7.83
CA PRO A 12 -0.10 11.69 9.18
C PRO A 12 1.27 11.02 9.33
N GLU A 13 1.75 10.29 8.32
CA GLU A 13 3.04 9.59 8.34
C GLU A 13 4.18 10.46 7.77
N ASN A 14 5.41 10.20 8.23
CA ASN A 14 6.62 10.91 7.78
C ASN A 14 7.55 10.06 6.91
N GLY A 15 7.06 8.90 6.45
CA GLY A 15 7.88 7.92 5.74
C GLY A 15 7.04 6.83 5.09
N PHE A 16 7.72 5.97 4.35
CA PHE A 16 7.12 4.81 3.70
C PHE A 16 7.59 3.54 4.38
N PHE A 17 6.63 2.72 4.82
CA PHE A 17 6.88 1.36 5.27
C PHE A 17 6.45 0.36 4.19
N GLY A 18 7.16 0.35 3.07
CA GLY A 18 6.77 -0.39 1.86
C GLY A 18 7.22 -1.84 1.86
N VAL A 19 6.43 -2.71 1.22
CA VAL A 19 6.81 -4.10 0.94
C VAL A 19 7.95 -4.11 -0.08
N ALA A 20 9.08 -4.75 0.25
CA ALA A 20 10.23 -4.79 -0.65
C ALA A 20 10.01 -5.76 -1.84
N PRO A 21 9.61 -7.04 -1.65
CA PRO A 21 9.48 -8.00 -2.75
C PRO A 21 8.55 -7.51 -3.86
N GLY A 22 9.00 -7.64 -5.10
CA GLY A 22 8.33 -7.14 -6.31
C GLY A 22 8.61 -5.67 -6.64
N THR A 23 9.25 -4.90 -5.75
CA THR A 23 9.73 -3.54 -6.06
C THR A 23 10.99 -3.63 -6.92
N SER A 24 11.00 -2.94 -8.05
CA SER A 24 12.13 -2.91 -8.97
C SER A 24 12.08 -1.62 -9.79
N THR A 25 13.12 -1.32 -10.55
CA THR A 25 13.16 -0.18 -11.46
C THR A 25 12.04 -0.26 -12.52
N ALA A 26 11.60 -1.49 -12.86
CA ALA A 26 10.50 -1.70 -13.79
C ALA A 26 9.11 -1.51 -13.17
N THR A 27 8.92 -1.85 -11.90
CA THR A 27 7.61 -1.80 -11.23
C THR A 27 7.38 -0.50 -10.47
N ASN A 28 8.42 0.05 -9.84
CA ASN A 28 8.38 1.29 -9.08
C ASN A 28 9.76 1.96 -9.01
N PRO A 29 10.20 2.64 -10.08
CA PRO A 29 11.49 3.33 -10.11
C PRO A 29 11.59 4.44 -9.05
N MET A 30 10.48 5.09 -8.70
CA MET A 30 10.46 6.15 -7.69
C MET A 30 10.79 5.60 -6.30
N ALA A 31 10.27 4.41 -5.95
CA ALA A 31 10.67 3.73 -4.72
C ALA A 31 12.15 3.36 -4.74
N MET A 32 12.67 2.86 -5.86
CA MET A 32 14.10 2.54 -5.98
C MET A 32 14.97 3.78 -5.73
N GLU A 33 14.63 4.93 -6.32
CA GLU A 33 15.35 6.19 -6.06
C GLU A 33 15.20 6.67 -4.60
N THR A 34 14.07 6.37 -3.94
CA THR A 34 13.80 6.76 -2.55
C THR A 34 14.63 5.97 -1.53
N ILE A 35 14.81 4.66 -1.75
CA ILE A 35 15.26 3.72 -0.71
C ILE A 35 16.79 3.52 -0.62
N PHE A 36 17.57 4.03 -1.57
CA PHE A 36 19.04 3.86 -1.57
C PHE A 36 19.81 4.87 -0.71
N SER A 37 19.12 5.63 0.16
CA SER A 37 19.75 6.43 1.21
C SER A 37 18.86 6.50 2.46
N ASN A 38 19.47 6.63 3.64
CA ASN A 38 18.81 6.77 4.95
C ASN A 38 17.62 5.81 5.21
N THR A 39 17.69 4.59 4.69
CA THR A 39 16.60 3.61 4.73
C THR A 39 16.99 2.42 5.57
N LEU A 40 16.04 1.95 6.39
CA LEU A 40 16.17 0.71 7.12
C LEU A 40 15.45 -0.41 6.36
N PHE A 41 16.15 -1.50 6.10
CA PHE A 41 15.56 -2.71 5.53
C PHE A 41 15.38 -3.78 6.61
N THR A 42 14.30 -4.54 6.54
CA THR A 42 13.99 -5.61 7.50
C THR A 42 13.59 -6.88 6.77
N ASN A 43 14.29 -7.98 7.08
CA ASN A 43 14.10 -9.32 6.52
C ASN A 43 14.26 -9.41 4.98
N VAL A 44 15.06 -8.52 4.39
CA VAL A 44 15.53 -8.65 3.00
C VAL A 44 16.83 -9.46 2.97
N ALA A 45 17.21 -9.97 1.80
CA ALA A 45 18.52 -10.56 1.62
C ALA A 45 19.60 -9.49 1.49
N LYS A 46 20.84 -9.87 1.75
CA LYS A 46 22.03 -9.02 1.65
C LYS A 46 22.97 -9.58 0.58
N THR A 47 23.55 -8.71 -0.24
CA THR A 47 24.62 -9.08 -1.19
C THR A 47 26.00 -8.93 -0.53
N GLU A 48 27.01 -9.70 -0.96
CA GLU A 48 28.35 -9.66 -0.33
C GLU A 48 29.04 -8.29 -0.47
N ASP A 49 28.73 -7.54 -1.52
CA ASP A 49 29.22 -6.18 -1.77
C ASP A 49 28.52 -5.10 -0.91
N GLY A 50 27.59 -5.50 -0.04
CA GLY A 50 26.93 -4.62 0.93
C GLY A 50 25.59 -4.04 0.51
N GLY A 51 25.06 -4.47 -0.64
CA GLY A 51 23.69 -4.15 -1.09
C GLY A 51 22.61 -5.04 -0.49
N VAL A 52 21.41 -4.94 -1.07
CA VAL A 52 20.19 -5.66 -0.67
C VAL A 52 19.61 -6.42 -1.85
N TYR A 53 18.88 -7.49 -1.56
CA TYR A 53 18.23 -8.31 -2.58
C TYR A 53 16.86 -8.81 -2.12
N TRP A 54 15.94 -9.01 -3.07
CA TRP A 54 14.65 -9.65 -2.90
C TRP A 54 14.11 -10.12 -4.25
N GLU A 55 13.09 -10.97 -4.23
CA GLU A 55 12.42 -11.47 -5.44
C GLU A 55 11.85 -10.31 -6.28
N GLY A 56 12.24 -10.25 -7.55
CA GLY A 56 11.92 -9.16 -8.48
C GLY A 56 13.12 -8.30 -8.92
N LEU A 57 14.29 -8.44 -8.27
CA LEU A 57 15.52 -7.73 -8.63
C LEU A 57 16.47 -8.54 -9.54
N GLU A 58 16.03 -9.67 -10.10
CA GLU A 58 16.87 -10.59 -10.91
C GLU A 58 17.51 -9.93 -12.14
N LYS A 59 16.96 -8.80 -12.61
CA LYS A 59 17.50 -8.03 -13.74
C LYS A 59 18.43 -6.88 -13.32
N GLU A 60 18.49 -6.57 -12.03
CA GLU A 60 19.17 -5.39 -11.48
C GLU A 60 20.40 -5.80 -10.66
N VAL A 61 20.34 -6.96 -10.01
CA VAL A 61 21.42 -7.49 -9.19
C VAL A 61 21.84 -8.85 -9.72
N ASP A 62 23.13 -8.97 -10.04
CA ASP A 62 23.72 -10.24 -10.46
C ASP A 62 23.89 -11.16 -9.24
N ALA A 63 23.20 -12.30 -9.25
CA ALA A 63 23.31 -13.28 -8.17
C ALA A 63 24.72 -13.88 -8.01
N SER A 64 25.61 -13.71 -9.00
CA SER A 64 27.01 -14.13 -8.87
C SER A 64 27.79 -13.34 -7.80
N VAL A 65 27.27 -12.20 -7.33
CA VAL A 65 27.88 -11.41 -6.25
C VAL A 65 27.88 -12.13 -4.90
N GLY A 66 27.12 -13.22 -4.78
CA GLY A 66 26.88 -13.89 -3.49
C GLY A 66 25.77 -13.20 -2.71
N ILE A 67 24.79 -13.99 -2.28
CA ILE A 67 23.61 -13.50 -1.57
C ILE A 67 23.46 -14.31 -0.29
N VAL A 68 23.14 -13.62 0.80
CA VAL A 68 22.74 -14.21 2.08
C VAL A 68 21.27 -13.90 2.29
N ASP A 69 20.45 -14.94 2.51
CA ASP A 69 19.02 -14.78 2.72
C ASP A 69 18.69 -14.10 4.06
N TRP A 70 17.40 -13.82 4.26
CA TRP A 70 16.91 -13.17 5.46
C TRP A 70 17.01 -14.01 6.75
N HIS A 71 17.33 -15.32 6.66
CA HIS A 71 17.67 -16.16 7.81
C HIS A 71 19.16 -16.10 8.16
N GLY A 72 20.00 -15.60 7.25
CA GLY A 72 21.45 -15.54 7.39
C GLY A 72 22.18 -16.68 6.67
N ASP A 73 21.51 -17.44 5.82
CA ASP A 73 22.07 -18.58 5.10
C ASP A 73 22.49 -18.19 3.66
N PRO A 74 23.54 -18.82 3.09
CA PRO A 74 23.89 -18.61 1.68
C PRO A 74 22.73 -18.95 0.74
N TRP A 75 22.45 -18.07 -0.22
CA TRP A 75 21.33 -18.18 -1.13
C TRP A 75 21.76 -18.09 -2.59
N THR A 76 21.07 -18.88 -3.42
CA THR A 76 21.13 -18.82 -4.87
C THR A 76 19.73 -18.93 -5.44
N PRO A 77 19.48 -18.55 -6.71
CA PRO A 77 18.19 -18.78 -7.35
C PRO A 77 17.71 -20.25 -7.34
N GLY A 78 18.62 -21.21 -7.11
CA GLY A 78 18.32 -22.63 -7.00
C GLY A 78 17.99 -23.13 -5.59
N SER A 79 18.06 -22.28 -4.54
CA SER A 79 17.93 -22.70 -3.14
C SER A 79 16.52 -23.15 -2.73
N GLY A 80 15.50 -23.02 -3.60
CA GLY A 80 14.14 -23.53 -3.38
C GLY A 80 13.29 -22.77 -2.37
N ALA A 81 13.86 -21.77 -1.69
CA ALA A 81 13.19 -20.84 -0.80
C ALA A 81 13.45 -19.38 -1.24
N PRO A 82 12.56 -18.42 -0.91
CA PRO A 82 12.81 -17.00 -1.16
C PRO A 82 14.03 -16.48 -0.40
N SER A 83 14.79 -15.60 -1.04
CA SER A 83 15.90 -14.83 -0.47
C SER A 83 15.43 -13.86 0.61
N ALA A 84 14.27 -13.22 0.41
CA ALA A 84 13.68 -12.27 1.34
C ALA A 84 12.36 -12.81 1.90
N HIS A 85 11.98 -12.40 3.10
CA HIS A 85 10.65 -12.72 3.61
C HIS A 85 9.58 -12.10 2.68
N PRO A 86 8.45 -12.78 2.36
CA PRO A 86 7.43 -12.26 1.44
C PRO A 86 6.76 -10.95 1.89
N ASN A 87 6.89 -10.59 3.16
CA ASN A 87 6.45 -9.31 3.74
C ASN A 87 7.63 -8.52 4.33
N SER A 88 8.85 -8.73 3.83
CA SER A 88 10.02 -7.90 4.15
C SER A 88 9.78 -6.46 3.70
N ARG A 89 10.43 -5.52 4.37
CA ARG A 89 10.07 -4.09 4.30
C ARG A 89 11.29 -3.22 4.12
N PHE A 90 11.08 -2.09 3.44
CA PHE A 90 11.91 -0.91 3.58
C PHE A 90 11.15 0.14 4.42
N CYS A 91 11.89 0.90 5.21
CA CYS A 91 11.43 2.03 5.99
C CYS A 91 12.26 3.25 5.60
N ALA A 92 11.68 4.11 4.76
CA ALA A 92 12.39 5.22 4.11
C ALA A 92 11.71 6.58 4.41
N PRO A 93 12.46 7.68 4.56
CA PRO A 93 11.90 9.02 4.74
C PRO A 93 11.07 9.47 3.52
N ALA A 94 9.90 10.08 3.76
CA ALA A 94 9.00 10.47 2.67
C ALA A 94 9.59 11.57 1.77
N GLY A 95 10.29 12.55 2.37
CA GLY A 95 10.92 13.65 1.65
C GLY A 95 12.05 13.25 0.70
N GLN A 96 12.50 11.99 0.70
CA GLN A 96 13.44 11.46 -0.30
C GLN A 96 12.79 11.03 -1.60
N CYS A 97 11.45 10.93 -1.64
CA CYS A 97 10.76 10.53 -2.85
C CYS A 97 10.89 11.63 -3.91
N PRO A 98 11.40 11.32 -5.11
CA PRO A 98 11.66 12.31 -6.16
C PRO A 98 10.37 12.96 -6.70
N ILE A 99 9.22 12.38 -6.40
CA ILE A 99 7.89 12.86 -6.81
C ILE A 99 6.98 13.14 -5.60
N ILE A 100 7.56 13.41 -4.42
CA ILE A 100 6.77 13.85 -3.27
C ILE A 100 5.97 15.12 -3.63
N ASP A 101 4.68 15.14 -3.32
CA ASP A 101 3.84 16.30 -3.64
C ASP A 101 4.33 17.53 -2.83
N PRO A 102 4.43 18.74 -3.42
CA PRO A 102 4.89 19.92 -2.68
C PRO A 102 4.00 20.31 -1.50
N GLN A 103 2.75 19.83 -1.45
CA GLN A 103 1.80 20.04 -0.36
C GLN A 103 1.69 18.83 0.59
N TRP A 104 2.59 17.84 0.52
CA TRP A 104 2.51 16.62 1.35
C TRP A 104 2.53 16.89 2.87
N GLU A 105 3.16 18.00 3.28
CA GLU A 105 3.21 18.50 4.67
C GLU A 105 2.31 19.74 4.91
N SER A 106 1.44 20.09 3.95
CA SER A 106 0.54 21.24 4.14
C SER A 106 -0.42 20.97 5.33
N PRO A 107 -0.45 21.85 6.34
CA PRO A 107 -1.35 21.68 7.48
C PRO A 107 -2.83 21.83 7.09
N GLU A 108 -3.12 22.51 5.98
CA GLU A 108 -4.47 22.64 5.41
C GLU A 108 -4.95 21.36 4.71
N GLY A 109 -4.01 20.49 4.32
CA GLY A 109 -4.27 19.29 3.54
C GLY A 109 -4.71 19.57 2.10
N VAL A 110 -4.72 18.51 1.29
CA VAL A 110 -5.10 18.58 -0.12
C VAL A 110 -6.59 18.27 -0.32
N PRO A 111 -7.26 18.91 -1.29
CA PRO A 111 -8.66 18.62 -1.59
C PRO A 111 -8.78 17.23 -2.24
N ILE A 112 -9.73 16.42 -1.77
CA ILE A 112 -10.04 15.11 -2.32
C ILE A 112 -11.22 15.23 -3.28
N SER A 113 -11.01 14.80 -4.52
CA SER A 113 -12.03 14.81 -5.57
C SER A 113 -12.53 13.42 -5.98
N ALA A 114 -11.86 12.36 -5.53
CA ALA A 114 -12.29 10.99 -5.77
C ALA A 114 -11.85 10.08 -4.62
N ILE A 115 -12.69 9.13 -4.24
CA ILE A 115 -12.33 8.02 -3.34
C ILE A 115 -12.39 6.71 -4.13
N LEU A 116 -11.26 6.00 -4.21
CA LEU A 116 -11.15 4.76 -4.96
C LEU A 116 -11.14 3.56 -4.01
N PHE A 117 -12.00 2.58 -4.29
CA PHE A 117 -12.00 1.28 -3.64
C PHE A 117 -11.48 0.21 -4.60
N GLY A 118 -10.65 -0.70 -4.09
CA GLY A 118 -10.04 -1.74 -4.93
C GLY A 118 -9.49 -2.89 -4.12
N GLY A 119 -9.35 -4.05 -4.77
CA GLY A 119 -8.83 -5.26 -4.17
C GLY A 119 -8.45 -6.29 -5.23
N ARG A 120 -7.74 -7.34 -4.82
CA ARG A 120 -7.32 -8.41 -5.74
C ARG A 120 -8.52 -9.30 -6.05
N ARG A 121 -9.02 -9.24 -7.30
CA ARG A 121 -10.16 -10.02 -7.79
C ARG A 121 -9.78 -10.71 -9.11
N PRO A 122 -9.60 -12.04 -9.12
CA PRO A 122 -9.15 -12.75 -10.32
C PRO A 122 -10.24 -12.86 -11.40
N LEU A 123 -11.51 -12.68 -11.04
CA LEU A 123 -12.65 -12.81 -11.95
C LEU A 123 -13.84 -11.95 -11.50
N GLY A 124 -14.61 -11.47 -12.48
CA GLY A 124 -15.98 -10.99 -12.33
C GLY A 124 -16.15 -9.51 -11.97
N VAL A 125 -15.15 -8.86 -11.37
CA VAL A 125 -15.16 -7.41 -11.16
C VAL A 125 -14.46 -6.75 -12.35
N PRO A 126 -15.06 -5.74 -13.01
CA PRO A 126 -14.42 -5.05 -14.12
C PRO A 126 -13.21 -4.23 -13.65
N LEU A 127 -12.42 -3.73 -14.61
CA LEU A 127 -11.23 -2.92 -14.32
C LEU A 127 -11.55 -1.68 -13.47
N VAL A 128 -12.60 -0.94 -13.86
CA VAL A 128 -13.06 0.26 -13.17
C VAL A 128 -14.57 0.44 -13.42
N TYR A 129 -15.27 0.97 -12.42
CA TYR A 129 -16.65 1.45 -12.53
C TYR A 129 -16.85 2.58 -11.52
N GLU A 130 -17.77 3.48 -11.83
CA GLU A 130 -18.15 4.61 -10.97
C GLU A 130 -19.42 4.27 -10.18
N THR A 131 -19.53 4.79 -8.97
CA THR A 131 -20.74 4.63 -8.15
C THR A 131 -21.81 5.61 -8.62
N PHE A 132 -23.07 5.36 -8.25
CA PHE A 132 -24.21 6.16 -8.73
C PHE A 132 -24.57 7.29 -7.77
N SER A 133 -24.08 7.20 -6.54
CA SER A 133 -24.33 8.13 -5.45
C SER A 133 -23.37 7.84 -4.30
N TRP A 134 -23.30 8.75 -3.33
CA TRP A 134 -22.55 8.55 -2.10
C TRP A 134 -22.93 7.27 -1.38
N GLN A 135 -24.23 7.00 -1.23
CA GLN A 135 -24.73 5.79 -0.55
C GLN A 135 -24.35 4.52 -1.31
N HIS A 136 -24.36 4.55 -2.65
CA HIS A 136 -23.84 3.45 -3.46
C HIS A 136 -22.33 3.28 -3.26
N GLY A 137 -21.56 4.38 -3.15
CA GLY A 137 -20.14 4.35 -2.81
C GLY A 137 -19.85 3.72 -1.45
N VAL A 138 -20.60 4.08 -0.41
CA VAL A 138 -20.48 3.48 0.92
C VAL A 138 -20.79 1.97 0.87
N PHE A 139 -21.82 1.57 0.12
CA PHE A 139 -22.14 0.15 -0.09
C PHE A 139 -21.00 -0.60 -0.81
N VAL A 140 -20.42 0.00 -1.85
CA VAL A 140 -19.28 -0.58 -2.58
C VAL A 140 -18.08 -0.75 -1.65
N GLY A 141 -17.73 0.27 -0.86
CA GLY A 141 -16.68 0.21 0.15
C GLY A 141 -16.94 -0.89 1.20
N ALA A 142 -18.18 -1.01 1.69
CA ALA A 142 -18.58 -2.04 2.66
C ALA A 142 -18.54 -3.46 2.07
N SER A 143 -18.74 -3.60 0.76
CA SER A 143 -18.80 -4.88 0.05
C SER A 143 -17.44 -5.33 -0.49
N MET A 144 -16.38 -4.57 -0.23
CA MET A 144 -15.03 -4.88 -0.71
C MET A 144 -14.60 -6.30 -0.30
N ARG A 145 -13.99 -6.98 -1.27
CA ARG A 145 -13.37 -8.29 -1.10
C ARG A 145 -12.04 -8.32 -1.84
N SER A 146 -11.05 -9.01 -1.28
CA SER A 146 -9.71 -9.17 -1.87
C SER A 146 -9.15 -10.55 -1.57
N GLU A 147 -8.31 -11.07 -2.46
CA GLU A 147 -7.43 -12.20 -2.13
C GLU A 147 -6.53 -11.86 -0.93
N SER A 148 -6.33 -12.83 -0.04
CA SER A 148 -5.37 -12.75 1.06
C SER A 148 -3.95 -12.48 0.58
N THR A 149 -3.22 -11.67 1.36
CA THR A 149 -1.80 -11.33 1.14
C THR A 149 -0.96 -11.77 2.33
N ALA A 150 0.36 -11.83 2.14
CA ALA A 150 1.32 -12.17 3.20
C ALA A 150 1.49 -11.08 4.28
N ALA A 151 0.72 -9.99 4.21
CA ALA A 151 0.77 -8.91 5.20
C ALA A 151 0.21 -9.31 6.58
N ALA A 152 -0.59 -10.38 6.63
CA ALA A 152 -1.18 -10.94 7.84
C ALA A 152 -1.06 -12.48 7.84
N GLU A 153 -1.55 -13.13 8.90
CA GLU A 153 -1.41 -14.58 9.12
C GLU A 153 -2.18 -15.47 8.13
N HIS A 154 -2.99 -14.89 7.24
CA HIS A 154 -3.82 -15.64 6.30
C HIS A 154 -2.98 -16.29 5.19
N LYS A 155 -3.00 -17.62 5.15
CA LYS A 155 -2.31 -18.40 4.12
C LYS A 155 -3.23 -18.69 2.92
N GLY A 156 -2.64 -18.70 1.72
CA GLY A 156 -3.31 -19.07 0.48
C GLY A 156 -3.94 -17.89 -0.27
N LYS A 157 -4.60 -18.18 -1.41
CA LYS A 157 -5.33 -17.21 -2.23
C LYS A 157 -6.83 -17.34 -2.00
N VAL A 158 -7.29 -16.94 -0.82
CA VAL A 158 -8.72 -16.99 -0.45
C VAL A 158 -9.31 -15.59 -0.56
N ILE A 159 -10.49 -15.48 -1.18
CA ILE A 159 -11.21 -14.20 -1.27
C ILE A 159 -11.91 -13.91 0.04
N MET A 160 -11.42 -12.90 0.76
CA MET A 160 -11.97 -12.46 2.04
C MET A 160 -12.72 -11.14 1.87
N HIS A 161 -13.69 -10.89 2.76
CA HIS A 161 -14.22 -9.54 2.95
C HIS A 161 -13.15 -8.65 3.59
N ASP A 162 -13.05 -7.41 3.10
CA ASP A 162 -12.18 -6.38 3.62
C ASP A 162 -12.81 -4.99 3.42
N PRO A 163 -13.92 -4.70 4.13
CA PRO A 163 -14.66 -3.45 3.96
C PRO A 163 -13.76 -2.23 4.16
N PHE A 164 -13.75 -1.33 3.19
CA PHE A 164 -12.93 -0.10 3.18
C PHE A 164 -11.41 -0.34 3.33
N ALA A 165 -10.93 -1.57 3.12
CA ALA A 165 -9.57 -1.99 3.49
C ALA A 165 -9.24 -1.79 4.99
N MET A 166 -10.28 -1.75 5.84
CA MET A 166 -10.20 -1.43 7.26
C MET A 166 -10.49 -2.62 8.17
N ARG A 167 -10.68 -3.83 7.62
CA ARG A 167 -11.02 -5.02 8.43
C ARG A 167 -10.11 -5.23 9.65
N PRO A 168 -8.77 -5.17 9.54
CA PRO A 168 -7.91 -5.35 10.70
C PRO A 168 -7.68 -4.06 11.52
N PHE A 169 -8.29 -2.94 11.13
CA PHE A 169 -7.96 -1.59 11.64
C PHE A 169 -9.15 -0.83 12.24
N PHE A 170 -10.35 -1.43 12.29
CA PHE A 170 -11.49 -0.77 12.93
C PHE A 170 -11.24 -0.55 14.43
N GLY A 171 -11.17 0.72 14.83
CA GLY A 171 -11.06 1.10 16.24
C GLY A 171 -12.40 1.09 17.00
N TYR A 172 -13.52 0.86 16.33
CA TYR A 172 -14.87 0.81 16.90
C TYR A 172 -15.81 -0.04 16.04
N ASN A 173 -17.08 -0.14 16.43
CA ASN A 173 -18.07 -0.97 15.74
C ASN A 173 -18.23 -0.61 14.25
N PHE A 174 -18.11 -1.60 13.37
CA PHE A 174 -18.22 -1.42 11.92
C PHE A 174 -19.58 -0.87 11.44
N GLY A 175 -20.69 -1.25 12.07
CA GLY A 175 -22.01 -0.69 11.74
C GLY A 175 -22.08 0.81 12.03
N HIS A 176 -21.49 1.25 13.15
CA HIS A 176 -21.36 2.67 13.45
C HIS A 176 -20.41 3.38 12.47
N TYR A 177 -19.36 2.69 12.01
CA TYR A 177 -18.45 3.20 10.99
C TYR A 177 -19.19 3.46 9.66
N LEU A 178 -20.05 2.54 9.23
CA LEU A 178 -20.90 2.75 8.05
C LEU A 178 -21.87 3.93 8.25
N SER A 179 -22.53 4.01 9.41
CA SER A 179 -23.40 5.15 9.74
C SER A 179 -22.64 6.47 9.71
N HIS A 180 -21.39 6.49 10.17
CA HIS A 180 -20.52 7.67 10.12
C HIS A 180 -20.24 8.10 8.67
N TRP A 181 -19.85 7.17 7.80
CA TRP A 181 -19.67 7.43 6.37
C TRP A 181 -20.94 7.96 5.70
N LEU A 182 -22.10 7.35 5.97
CA LEU A 182 -23.38 7.81 5.44
C LEU A 182 -23.71 9.24 5.87
N SER A 183 -23.42 9.58 7.13
CA SER A 183 -23.67 10.92 7.68
C SER A 183 -22.85 12.03 7.00
N MET A 184 -21.76 11.69 6.29
CA MET A 184 -20.94 12.69 5.60
C MET A 184 -21.68 13.38 4.45
N ALA A 185 -22.67 12.72 3.84
CA ALA A 185 -23.50 13.32 2.79
C ALA A 185 -24.31 14.52 3.29
N GLU A 186 -24.54 14.62 4.61
CA GLU A 186 -25.29 15.72 5.23
C GLU A 186 -24.37 16.90 5.61
N ARG A 187 -23.05 16.71 5.54
CA ARG A 187 -22.03 17.69 5.99
C ARG A 187 -21.42 18.50 4.85
N SER A 188 -21.80 18.21 3.62
CA SER A 188 -21.32 18.91 2.44
C SER A 188 -22.41 18.97 1.37
N ASN A 189 -22.24 19.86 0.39
CA ASN A 189 -23.05 19.86 -0.81
C ASN A 189 -22.72 18.63 -1.66
N ALA A 190 -23.72 18.03 -2.29
CA ALA A 190 -23.53 16.84 -3.13
C ALA A 190 -22.46 17.05 -4.23
N ALA A 191 -22.33 18.27 -4.75
CA ALA A 191 -21.32 18.62 -5.75
C ALA A 191 -19.86 18.61 -5.23
N ASN A 192 -19.67 18.61 -3.92
CA ASN A 192 -18.36 18.62 -3.26
C ASN A 192 -17.98 17.24 -2.66
N LEU A 193 -18.86 16.23 -2.80
CA LEU A 193 -18.54 14.87 -2.39
C LEU A 193 -17.58 14.24 -3.42
N PRO A 194 -16.51 13.55 -2.96
CA PRO A 194 -15.64 12.76 -3.83
C PRO A 194 -16.31 11.53 -4.45
#